data_AF-A0A2A6EC85-F1
#
_entry.id   AF-A0A2A6EC85-F1
#
_cell.length_a   1.000
_cell.length_b   1.000
_cell.length_c   1.000
_cell.angle_alpha   90.00
_cell.angle_beta   90.00
_cell.angle_gamma   90.00
#
_symmetry.space_group_name_H-M   'P 1'
#
loop_
_entity.id
_entity.type
_entity.pdbx_description
1 polymer ?
#
loop_
_entity_poly.entity_id
_entity_poly.type
_entity_poly.pdbx_seq_one_letter_code
_entity_poly.pdbx_strand_id
1 'polypeptide(L)'
;MKRLYLCLFVALLATSLFAQSDFFYSKDGKKEVFKIRKDLVVIKTKSQDLQDRAIRQFKFESLDRLSDGWVKAKVDPNRFRDEELMRSDRVEDVYYMLEYNNTAQLALSNSIFVKPREGETIENVIRKSGLSGKIRKNELILPASGISLLTLDCKMKDMLSVCRKVYETGTVDFVEPNFFREVMLGNTYWPQQWTFKNTGQQGGTPGIDINIEPAWRITKGNSNIKTAIVDNGVDLTHPDLEANLLKSPGYDATAPAGQSGTKGGYAGNDGHGTWCAGVVGAIDNSIGVVGVAPKCKMIPIKVSNNGYLDSDEAVIRGFEHAYKSGADVINNSWGLNSYKSPTHDAVISECILRGRSGKGCVVVFCSHNDGKPRVRYPANLPNVMAVGSVDNKGRRVGSSNYGKDLDVVAPVGPDGKEDAAIRVYTTDLQGPKGTNTAPGPAGDYRHGFRGTSAACPQVAGIAALILSVNPHLYEHEVRSIIEMTCRKLDRYEFKETPNHPNGFWNNEVGYGLVDAEAAVQAANCIYNLANNISSNRFARSCGSGFTLQNVTVSNRAKLTVKSPETSVSGTFEVNSGCCFEIR
;
A
#
# COMPACT_ATOMS: atom_id res chain seq x y z
N MET A 1 -31.27 -43.86 38.95
CA MET A 1 -29.80 -43.72 38.92
C MET A 1 -29.16 -43.75 37.53
N LYS A 2 -29.70 -44.40 36.49
CA LYS A 2 -29.05 -44.46 35.16
C LYS A 2 -29.10 -43.17 34.30
N ARG A 3 -29.99 -42.20 34.58
CA ARG A 3 -30.06 -40.93 33.82
C ARG A 3 -29.12 -39.82 34.33
N LEU A 4 -28.62 -39.92 35.57
CA LEU A 4 -27.73 -38.90 36.15
C LEU A 4 -26.27 -39.06 35.68
N TYR A 5 -25.84 -40.31 35.40
CA TYR A 5 -24.50 -40.57 34.86
C TYR A 5 -24.34 -40.12 33.41
N LEU A 6 -25.40 -40.12 32.59
CA LEU A 6 -25.32 -39.70 31.19
C LEU A 6 -25.14 -38.17 31.06
N CYS A 7 -25.76 -37.39 31.93
CA CYS A 7 -25.58 -35.93 31.95
C CYS A 7 -24.19 -35.52 32.49
N LEU A 8 -23.63 -36.24 33.47
CA LEU A 8 -22.26 -36.03 33.94
C LEU A 8 -21.22 -36.45 32.89
N PHE A 9 -21.48 -37.51 32.11
CA PHE A 9 -20.58 -37.93 31.02
C PHE A 9 -20.60 -36.96 29.83
N VAL A 10 -21.77 -36.39 29.49
CA VAL A 10 -21.88 -35.38 28.42
C VAL A 10 -21.33 -34.01 28.85
N ALA A 11 -21.42 -33.64 30.14
CA ALA A 11 -20.76 -32.45 30.67
C ALA A 11 -19.22 -32.58 30.70
N LEU A 12 -18.70 -33.77 31.00
CA LEU A 12 -17.26 -34.07 30.93
C LEU A 12 -16.73 -34.15 29.49
N LEU A 13 -17.56 -34.56 28.51
CA LEU A 13 -17.19 -34.48 27.09
C LEU A 13 -17.26 -33.05 26.54
N ALA A 14 -18.17 -32.20 27.02
CA ALA A 14 -18.26 -30.80 26.60
C ALA A 14 -17.08 -29.93 27.08
N THR A 15 -16.38 -30.33 28.14
CA THR A 15 -15.13 -29.68 28.59
C THR A 15 -13.87 -30.16 27.86
N SER A 16 -14.00 -31.12 26.94
CA SER A 16 -12.87 -31.65 26.15
C SER A 16 -12.78 -31.12 24.71
N LEU A 17 -13.65 -30.15 24.35
CA LEU A 17 -13.73 -29.57 22.99
C LEU A 17 -13.06 -28.18 22.84
N PHE A 18 -12.32 -27.71 23.86
CA PHE A 18 -11.41 -26.56 23.74
C PHE A 18 -9.98 -26.96 24.09
N ALA A 19 -9.37 -27.83 23.29
CA ALA A 19 -7.94 -28.08 23.34
C ALA A 19 -7.30 -27.57 22.05
N GLN A 20 -6.72 -26.36 22.10
CA GLN A 20 -5.44 -25.99 21.46
C GLN A 20 -5.20 -24.48 21.57
N SER A 21 -5.19 -23.97 22.81
CA SER A 21 -4.56 -22.68 23.09
C SER A 21 -3.37 -22.93 24.00
N ASP A 22 -2.16 -22.78 23.47
CA ASP A 22 -0.96 -22.81 24.29
C ASP A 22 -0.73 -21.44 24.92
N PHE A 23 -0.21 -21.44 26.14
CA PHE A 23 -0.03 -20.22 26.93
C PHE A 23 1.21 -20.29 27.82
N PHE A 24 1.73 -19.11 28.16
CA PHE A 24 2.73 -18.89 29.19
C PHE A 24 2.34 -17.68 30.06
N TYR A 25 3.13 -17.40 31.09
CA TYR A 25 2.94 -16.22 31.94
C TYR A 25 4.00 -15.17 31.62
N SER A 26 3.59 -13.96 31.25
CA SER A 26 4.48 -12.83 30.96
C SER A 26 4.72 -11.97 32.21
N LYS A 27 5.30 -10.78 32.00
CA LYS A 27 5.54 -9.79 33.06
C LYS A 27 4.24 -9.47 33.82
N ASP A 28 4.37 -9.34 35.15
CA ASP A 28 3.26 -9.05 36.08
C ASP A 28 2.23 -10.19 36.22
N GLY A 29 2.60 -11.42 35.84
CA GLY A 29 1.77 -12.61 36.01
C GLY A 29 0.58 -12.71 35.07
N LYS A 30 0.60 -11.93 33.99
CA LYS A 30 -0.42 -12.01 32.94
C LYS A 30 -0.28 -13.30 32.15
N LYS A 31 -1.42 -13.97 31.94
CA LYS A 31 -1.51 -15.17 31.11
C LYS A 31 -1.59 -14.75 29.63
N GLU A 32 -0.56 -15.07 28.86
CA GLU A 32 -0.51 -14.84 27.42
C GLU A 32 -1.00 -16.07 26.66
N VAL A 33 -2.08 -15.93 25.89
CA VAL A 33 -2.74 -17.03 25.19
C VAL A 33 -2.50 -16.92 23.69
N PHE A 34 -2.09 -18.02 23.07
CA PHE A 34 -1.83 -18.10 21.63
C PHE A 34 -2.76 -19.11 20.98
N LYS A 35 -3.15 -18.80 19.74
CA LYS A 35 -3.86 -19.73 18.87
C LYS A 35 -2.86 -20.47 18.00
N ILE A 36 -3.01 -21.78 17.89
CA ILE A 36 -2.17 -22.59 17.00
C ILE A 36 -2.71 -22.51 15.56
N ARG A 37 -1.85 -22.13 14.61
CA ARG A 37 -2.17 -22.07 13.17
C ARG A 37 -1.88 -23.40 12.50
N LYS A 38 -2.89 -24.26 12.41
CA LYS A 38 -2.78 -25.60 11.78
C LYS A 38 -2.43 -25.55 10.29
N ASP A 39 -2.65 -24.42 9.65
CA ASP A 39 -2.34 -24.17 8.24
C ASP A 39 -0.92 -23.62 8.03
N LEU A 40 -0.18 -23.28 9.10
CA LEU A 40 1.17 -22.72 9.02
C LEU A 40 2.15 -23.52 9.88
N VAL A 41 3.19 -24.03 9.24
CA VAL A 41 4.19 -24.90 9.87
C VAL A 41 5.56 -24.25 9.78
N VAL A 42 6.34 -24.36 10.84
CA VAL A 42 7.76 -24.01 10.87
C VAL A 42 8.56 -25.29 10.85
N ILE A 43 9.55 -25.33 9.95
CA ILE A 43 10.45 -26.46 9.75
C ILE A 43 11.87 -25.96 10.00
N LYS A 44 12.57 -26.59 10.94
CA LYS A 44 14.00 -26.41 11.14
C LYS A 44 14.74 -27.54 10.42
N THR A 45 15.72 -27.17 9.60
CA THR A 45 16.47 -28.07 8.72
C THR A 45 17.97 -27.96 8.98
N LYS A 46 18.69 -29.06 8.76
CA LYS A 46 20.17 -29.17 8.84
C LYS A 46 20.89 -28.57 7.62
N SER A 47 20.17 -28.25 6.54
CA SER A 47 20.69 -27.84 5.23
C SER A 47 19.77 -26.78 4.61
N GLN A 48 20.34 -25.81 3.89
CA GLN A 48 19.58 -24.79 3.15
C GLN A 48 18.93 -25.31 1.85
N ASP A 49 19.18 -26.56 1.46
CA ASP A 49 18.67 -27.12 0.22
C ASP A 49 17.24 -27.66 0.38
N LEU A 50 16.27 -26.84 -0.03
CA LEU A 50 14.84 -27.17 -0.05
C LEU A 50 14.44 -28.06 -1.23
N GLN A 51 15.39 -28.39 -2.13
CA GLN A 51 15.15 -29.26 -3.28
C GLN A 51 15.28 -30.76 -2.95
N ASP A 52 15.48 -31.10 -1.67
CA ASP A 52 15.61 -32.48 -1.22
C ASP A 52 14.34 -33.31 -1.52
N ARG A 53 14.56 -34.53 -2.04
CA ARG A 53 13.50 -35.44 -2.49
C ARG A 53 12.54 -35.84 -1.35
N ALA A 54 13.03 -35.88 -0.10
CA ALA A 54 12.24 -36.22 1.09
C ALA A 54 11.32 -35.07 1.55
N ILE A 55 11.64 -33.82 1.20
CA ILE A 55 10.79 -32.65 1.46
C ILE A 55 9.82 -32.42 0.29
N ARG A 56 10.26 -32.65 -0.96
CA ARG A 56 9.43 -32.51 -2.17
C ARG A 56 8.22 -33.45 -2.25
N GLN A 57 8.24 -34.59 -1.56
CA GLN A 57 7.07 -35.47 -1.52
C GLN A 57 5.87 -34.82 -0.83
N PHE A 58 6.11 -33.80 0.00
CA PHE A 58 5.05 -33.02 0.64
C PHE A 58 4.60 -31.90 -0.28
N LYS A 59 3.28 -31.79 -0.47
CA LYS A 59 2.67 -30.67 -1.19
C LYS A 59 2.45 -29.51 -0.21
N PHE A 60 3.30 -28.50 -0.29
CA PHE A 60 3.12 -27.22 0.39
C PHE A 60 2.35 -26.26 -0.53
N GLU A 61 1.45 -25.45 0.04
CA GLU A 61 0.77 -24.37 -0.69
C GLU A 61 1.72 -23.18 -0.93
N SER A 62 2.59 -22.91 0.04
CA SER A 62 3.70 -21.94 -0.06
C SER A 62 4.85 -22.37 0.83
N LEU A 63 6.05 -21.89 0.52
CA LEU A 63 7.26 -22.21 1.27
C LEU A 63 8.20 -21.00 1.27
N ASP A 64 8.34 -20.38 2.43
CA ASP A 64 9.05 -19.13 2.65
C ASP A 64 10.29 -19.38 3.53
N ARG A 65 11.44 -18.84 3.13
CA ARG A 65 12.67 -18.90 3.94
C ARG A 65 12.62 -17.81 5.02
N LEU A 66 12.83 -18.18 6.29
CA LEU A 66 12.83 -17.23 7.40
C LEU A 66 14.26 -16.76 7.74
N SER A 67 15.13 -17.70 8.10
CA SER A 67 16.53 -17.49 8.46
C SER A 67 17.33 -18.78 8.24
N ASP A 68 18.63 -18.83 8.53
CA ASP A 68 19.46 -20.00 8.23
C ASP A 68 18.90 -21.31 8.80
N GLY A 69 18.51 -22.21 7.90
CA GLY A 69 17.90 -23.51 8.19
C GLY A 69 16.42 -23.46 8.60
N TRP A 70 15.78 -22.29 8.67
CA TRP A 70 14.37 -22.14 9.07
C TRP A 70 13.46 -21.84 7.89
N VAL A 71 12.34 -22.56 7.83
CA VAL A 71 11.37 -22.49 6.74
C VAL A 71 9.98 -22.34 7.34
N LYS A 72 9.19 -21.42 6.79
CA LYS A 72 7.74 -21.32 6.99
C LYS A 72 7.06 -22.00 5.81
N ALA A 73 6.10 -22.87 6.06
CA ALA A 73 5.35 -23.52 5.01
C ALA A 73 3.85 -23.44 5.28
N LYS A 74 3.09 -23.13 4.24
CA LYS A 74 1.62 -23.23 4.29
C LYS A 74 1.19 -24.62 3.84
N VAL A 75 0.30 -25.24 4.60
CA VAL A 75 -0.11 -26.63 4.42
C VAL A 75 -1.63 -26.76 4.45
N ASP A 76 -2.15 -27.80 3.78
CA ASP A 76 -3.53 -28.24 4.02
C ASP A 76 -3.58 -28.97 5.38
N PRO A 77 -4.27 -28.40 6.39
CA PRO A 77 -4.30 -28.97 7.74
C PRO A 77 -4.97 -30.35 7.80
N ASN A 78 -5.74 -30.74 6.77
CA ASN A 78 -6.37 -32.06 6.72
C ASN A 78 -5.45 -33.15 6.19
N ARG A 79 -4.39 -32.77 5.46
CA ARG A 79 -3.48 -33.69 4.77
C ARG A 79 -2.09 -33.74 5.38
N PHE A 80 -1.62 -32.63 5.93
CA PHE A 80 -0.28 -32.56 6.48
C PHE A 80 -0.18 -33.29 7.82
N ARG A 81 0.95 -34.00 8.00
CA ARG A 81 1.33 -34.69 9.24
C ARG A 81 2.80 -34.37 9.53
N ASP A 82 3.05 -33.68 10.64
CA ASP A 82 4.39 -33.28 11.09
C ASP A 82 5.30 -34.49 11.34
N GLU A 83 4.74 -35.58 11.88
CA GLU A 83 5.43 -36.85 12.13
C GLU A 83 6.10 -37.45 10.87
N GLU A 84 5.49 -37.29 9.70
CA GLU A 84 6.04 -37.82 8.45
C GLU A 84 7.26 -37.02 8.01
N LEU A 85 7.20 -35.70 8.14
CA LEU A 85 8.31 -34.81 7.80
C LEU A 85 9.47 -34.96 8.79
N MET A 86 9.16 -35.21 10.07
CA MET A 86 10.14 -35.51 11.12
C MET A 86 10.92 -36.83 10.92
N ARG A 87 10.50 -37.72 10.01
CA ARG A 87 11.27 -38.93 9.64
C ARG A 87 12.48 -38.62 8.77
N SER A 88 12.53 -37.43 8.16
CA SER A 88 13.69 -37.01 7.38
C SER A 88 14.88 -36.72 8.29
N ASP A 89 16.04 -37.30 7.96
CA ASP A 89 17.30 -37.04 8.64
C ASP A 89 17.80 -35.59 8.50
N ARG A 90 17.24 -34.82 7.57
CA ARG A 90 17.50 -33.40 7.32
C ARG A 90 16.65 -32.45 8.15
N VAL A 91 15.59 -32.93 8.78
CA VAL A 91 14.65 -32.12 9.57
C VAL A 91 14.99 -32.25 11.05
N GLU A 92 15.30 -31.12 11.70
CA GLU A 92 15.61 -31.06 13.13
C GLU A 92 14.34 -30.92 13.98
N ASP A 93 13.40 -30.09 13.51
CA ASP A 93 12.12 -29.91 14.18
C ASP A 93 11.02 -29.43 13.24
N VAL A 94 9.77 -29.73 13.61
CA VAL A 94 8.56 -29.31 12.90
C VAL A 94 7.49 -28.99 13.94
N TYR A 95 6.86 -27.82 13.82
CA TYR A 95 5.74 -27.44 14.68
C TYR A 95 4.87 -26.36 14.02
N TYR A 96 3.65 -26.18 14.51
CA TYR A 96 2.72 -25.17 13.99
C TYR A 96 3.04 -23.77 14.54
N MET A 97 2.91 -22.74 13.69
CA MET A 97 3.07 -21.36 14.13
C MET A 97 1.99 -20.96 15.13
N LEU A 98 2.32 -19.95 15.93
CA LEU A 98 1.42 -19.32 16.88
C LEU A 98 0.85 -18.03 16.30
N GLU A 99 -0.39 -17.72 16.65
CA GLU A 99 -1.07 -16.46 16.37
C GLU A 99 -1.44 -15.76 17.67
N TYR A 100 -1.07 -14.49 17.77
CA TYR A 100 -1.37 -13.61 18.91
C TYR A 100 -2.24 -12.44 18.46
N ASN A 101 -3.30 -12.14 19.22
CA ASN A 101 -4.27 -11.06 18.95
C ASN A 101 -4.80 -11.03 17.51
N ASN A 102 -4.96 -12.20 16.88
CA ASN A 102 -5.42 -12.38 15.49
C ASN A 102 -4.57 -11.67 14.41
N THR A 103 -3.36 -11.22 14.74
CA THR A 103 -2.55 -10.40 13.83
C THR A 103 -1.10 -10.86 13.76
N ALA A 104 -0.46 -11.12 14.91
CA ALA A 104 0.96 -11.45 14.96
C ALA A 104 1.19 -12.96 14.79
N GLN A 105 1.99 -13.34 13.78
CA GLN A 105 2.47 -14.71 13.59
C GLN A 105 3.84 -14.87 14.24
N LEU A 106 3.97 -15.87 15.10
CA LEU A 106 5.15 -16.10 15.93
C LEU A 106 5.64 -17.54 15.76
N ALA A 107 6.95 -17.72 15.61
CA ALA A 107 7.61 -19.02 15.67
C ALA A 107 8.44 -19.13 16.95
N LEU A 108 8.57 -20.33 17.50
CA LEU A 108 9.33 -20.61 18.72
C LEU A 108 10.78 -20.96 18.41
N SER A 109 11.71 -20.54 19.27
CA SER A 109 13.06 -21.11 19.31
C SER A 109 13.17 -22.12 20.46
N ASN A 110 14.32 -22.77 20.58
CA ASN A 110 14.66 -23.67 21.69
C ASN A 110 15.20 -22.93 22.92
N SER A 111 14.89 -21.63 23.08
CA SER A 111 15.40 -20.82 24.18
C SER A 111 14.31 -20.02 24.90
N ILE A 112 14.53 -19.72 26.16
CA ILE A 112 13.68 -18.86 27.00
C ILE A 112 14.49 -17.70 27.57
N PHE A 113 13.87 -16.53 27.68
CA PHE A 113 14.36 -15.44 28.50
C PHE A 113 13.84 -15.61 29.92
N VAL A 114 14.73 -15.45 30.90
CA VAL A 114 14.43 -15.62 32.32
C VAL A 114 14.98 -14.44 33.10
N LYS A 115 14.11 -13.80 33.88
CA LYS A 115 14.53 -12.85 34.91
C LYS A 115 14.23 -13.44 36.28
N PRO A 116 15.24 -13.85 37.06
CA PRO A 116 15.04 -14.27 38.45
C PRO A 116 14.39 -13.14 39.26
N ARG A 117 13.59 -13.51 40.26
CA ARG A 117 13.07 -12.54 41.24
C ARG A 117 14.21 -11.97 42.07
N GLU A 118 14.02 -10.79 42.66
CA GLU A 118 14.97 -10.25 43.63
C GLU A 118 15.30 -11.28 44.73
N GLY A 119 16.59 -11.50 44.99
CA GLY A 119 17.09 -12.51 45.93
C GLY A 119 17.19 -13.94 45.38
N GLU A 120 16.67 -14.21 44.18
CA GLU A 120 16.82 -15.51 43.49
C GLU A 120 18.00 -15.51 42.51
N THR A 121 18.65 -16.66 42.34
CA THR A 121 19.71 -16.84 41.32
C THR A 121 19.21 -17.66 40.15
N ILE A 122 19.82 -17.48 38.98
CA ILE A 122 19.47 -18.25 37.78
C ILE A 122 19.69 -19.75 38.00
N GLU A 123 20.70 -20.14 38.78
CA GLU A 123 20.95 -21.54 39.16
C GLU A 123 19.80 -22.12 39.99
N ASN A 124 19.25 -21.33 40.91
CA ASN A 124 18.11 -21.79 41.72
C ASN A 124 16.84 -21.92 40.86
N VAL A 125 16.62 -21.00 39.93
CA VAL A 125 15.52 -21.09 38.94
C VAL A 125 15.66 -22.37 38.12
N ILE A 126 16.85 -22.66 37.57
CA ILE A 126 17.12 -23.86 36.77
C ILE A 126 16.89 -25.13 37.59
N ARG A 127 17.35 -25.16 38.85
CA ARG A 127 17.18 -26.31 39.75
C ARG A 127 15.72 -26.56 40.11
N LYS A 128 14.98 -25.54 40.57
CA LYS A 128 13.57 -25.69 40.99
C LYS A 128 12.63 -25.99 39.82
N SER A 129 12.94 -25.50 38.62
CA SER A 129 12.16 -25.80 37.40
C SER A 129 12.44 -27.20 36.84
N GLY A 130 13.47 -27.89 37.36
CA GLY A 130 13.90 -29.20 36.87
C GLY A 130 14.52 -29.14 35.47
N LEU A 131 15.16 -28.02 35.13
CA LEU A 131 15.81 -27.81 33.84
C LEU A 131 17.30 -28.17 33.83
N SER A 132 17.91 -28.51 34.97
CA SER A 132 19.36 -28.76 35.08
C SER A 132 19.94 -29.71 34.04
N GLY A 133 19.23 -30.80 33.69
CA GLY A 133 19.67 -31.76 32.67
C GLY A 133 19.31 -31.38 31.22
N LYS A 134 18.64 -30.25 31.00
CA LYS A 134 18.16 -29.79 29.70
C LYS A 134 18.86 -28.52 29.20
N ILE A 135 19.70 -27.88 30.01
CA ILE A 135 20.39 -26.63 29.62
C ILE A 135 21.55 -26.96 28.68
N ARG A 136 21.50 -26.48 27.43
CA ARG A 136 22.62 -26.50 26.49
C ARG A 136 23.52 -25.28 26.65
N LYS A 137 22.92 -24.11 26.88
CA LYS A 137 23.63 -22.84 27.04
C LYS A 137 22.87 -21.95 28.02
N ASN A 138 23.60 -21.30 28.91
CA ASN A 138 23.09 -20.23 29.77
C ASN A 138 23.94 -18.98 29.48
N GLU A 139 23.30 -17.87 29.13
CA GLU A 139 23.97 -16.62 28.79
C GLU A 139 23.25 -15.44 29.46
N LEU A 140 24.00 -14.63 30.21
CA LEU A 140 23.47 -13.38 30.79
C LEU A 140 23.44 -12.31 29.71
N ILE A 141 22.32 -12.20 28.99
CA ILE A 141 22.23 -11.39 27.77
C ILE A 141 21.89 -9.92 28.04
N LEU A 142 21.27 -9.60 29.18
CA LEU A 142 21.07 -8.21 29.64
C LEU A 142 21.53 -8.09 31.10
N PRO A 143 22.83 -7.88 31.36
CA PRO A 143 23.39 -7.86 32.70
C PRO A 143 22.75 -6.83 33.63
N ALA A 144 22.50 -5.61 33.14
CA ALA A 144 21.90 -4.54 33.93
C ALA A 144 20.47 -4.85 34.41
N SER A 145 19.76 -5.72 33.69
CA SER A 145 18.40 -6.14 34.03
C SER A 145 18.34 -7.53 34.66
N GLY A 146 19.48 -8.22 34.78
CA GLY A 146 19.56 -9.59 35.30
C GLY A 146 18.84 -10.62 34.42
N ILE A 147 18.75 -10.40 33.10
CA ILE A 147 18.02 -11.31 32.20
C ILE A 147 18.99 -12.29 31.54
N SER A 148 18.73 -13.58 31.75
CA SER A 148 19.45 -14.68 31.12
C SER A 148 18.66 -15.28 29.97
N LEU A 149 19.35 -15.67 28.91
CA LEU A 149 18.86 -16.53 27.84
C LEU A 149 19.28 -17.97 28.13
N LEU A 150 18.31 -18.85 28.34
CA LEU A 150 18.54 -20.29 28.54
C LEU A 150 18.17 -21.02 27.25
N THR A 151 19.15 -21.67 26.63
CA THR A 151 18.93 -22.55 25.47
C THR A 151 18.80 -23.99 25.95
N LEU A 152 17.72 -24.66 25.55
CA LEU A 152 17.29 -25.94 26.07
C LEU A 152 17.41 -27.06 25.04
N ASP A 153 17.65 -28.28 25.50
CA ASP A 153 17.55 -29.51 24.72
C ASP A 153 16.13 -30.09 24.82
N CYS A 154 15.20 -29.45 24.10
CA CYS A 154 13.82 -29.90 23.99
C CYS A 154 13.21 -29.47 22.65
N LYS A 155 12.01 -30.01 22.35
CA LYS A 155 11.25 -29.65 21.17
C LYS A 155 10.70 -28.23 21.27
N MET A 156 10.73 -27.49 20.17
CA MET A 156 10.32 -26.08 20.16
C MET A 156 8.83 -25.91 20.49
N LYS A 157 7.99 -26.88 20.10
CA LYS A 157 6.56 -26.90 20.46
C LYS A 157 6.30 -26.94 21.98
N ASP A 158 7.26 -27.43 22.77
CA ASP A 158 7.08 -27.57 24.23
C ASP A 158 7.40 -26.28 24.98
N MET A 159 7.94 -25.26 24.31
CA MET A 159 8.55 -24.11 24.97
C MET A 159 7.57 -23.26 25.78
N LEU A 160 6.32 -23.15 25.33
CA LEU A 160 5.27 -22.47 26.10
C LEU A 160 4.97 -23.20 27.42
N SER A 161 4.98 -24.54 27.40
CA SER A 161 4.81 -25.36 28.61
C SER A 161 6.01 -25.26 29.54
N VAL A 162 7.22 -25.15 28.99
CA VAL A 162 8.45 -24.94 29.77
C VAL A 162 8.40 -23.59 30.48
N CYS A 163 8.07 -22.51 29.78
CA CYS A 163 7.91 -21.18 30.40
C CYS A 163 6.89 -21.22 31.53
N ARG A 164 5.75 -21.89 31.33
CA ARG A 164 4.74 -22.06 32.38
C ARG A 164 5.30 -22.74 33.62
N LYS A 165 6.00 -23.86 33.44
CA LYS A 165 6.61 -24.62 34.55
C LYS A 165 7.67 -23.80 35.29
N VAL A 166 8.48 -23.02 34.58
CA VAL A 166 9.47 -22.12 35.19
C VAL A 166 8.78 -21.01 35.96
N TYR A 167 7.67 -20.46 35.46
CA TYR A 167 6.93 -19.42 36.16
C TYR A 167 6.30 -19.95 37.46
N GLU A 168 5.70 -21.14 37.41
CA GLU A 168 5.00 -21.78 38.54
C GLU A 168 5.92 -22.15 39.72
N THR A 169 7.24 -22.09 39.57
CA THR A 169 8.18 -22.25 40.70
C THR A 169 8.15 -21.06 41.67
N GLY A 170 7.62 -19.91 41.23
CA GLY A 170 7.62 -18.66 42.00
C GLY A 170 8.99 -18.00 42.13
N THR A 171 10.00 -18.42 41.37
CA THR A 171 11.38 -17.90 41.48
C THR A 171 11.76 -16.83 40.45
N VAL A 172 10.84 -16.47 39.57
CA VAL A 172 11.08 -15.52 38.49
C VAL A 172 10.17 -14.30 38.61
N ASP A 173 10.68 -13.16 38.14
CA ASP A 173 9.86 -11.98 37.83
C ASP A 173 9.07 -12.21 36.54
N PHE A 174 9.75 -12.75 35.52
CA PHE A 174 9.12 -13.21 34.28
C PHE A 174 9.95 -14.31 33.63
N VAL A 175 9.28 -15.09 32.79
CA VAL A 175 9.89 -16.03 31.85
C VAL A 175 9.10 -15.99 30.56
N GLU A 176 9.78 -15.89 29.42
CA GLU A 176 9.13 -15.85 28.12
C GLU A 176 9.88 -16.69 27.09
N PRO A 177 9.20 -17.25 26.08
CA PRO A 177 9.87 -17.90 24.96
C PRO A 177 10.65 -16.87 24.15
N ASN A 178 11.79 -17.28 23.61
CA ASN A 178 12.46 -16.51 22.56
C ASN A 178 11.77 -16.80 21.21
N PHE A 179 11.09 -15.80 20.66
CA PHE A 179 10.32 -15.90 19.43
C PHE A 179 11.09 -15.44 18.20
N PHE A 180 10.94 -16.15 17.09
CA PHE A 180 11.11 -15.54 15.77
C PHE A 180 9.82 -14.84 15.37
N ARG A 181 9.96 -13.62 14.88
CA ARG A 181 8.85 -12.77 14.45
C ARG A 181 9.01 -12.48 12.98
N GLU A 182 7.90 -12.46 12.26
CA GLU A 182 7.89 -11.85 10.94
C GLU A 182 8.11 -10.35 11.13
N VAL A 183 9.17 -9.82 10.54
CA VAL A 183 9.30 -8.37 10.39
C VAL A 183 8.15 -7.96 9.48
N MET A 184 7.32 -6.99 9.90
CA MET A 184 6.36 -6.37 8.98
C MET A 184 7.16 -5.62 7.92
N LEU A 185 7.48 -6.32 6.82
CA LEU A 185 8.05 -5.73 5.62
C LEU A 185 6.88 -5.16 4.83
N GLY A 186 6.47 -3.94 5.19
CA GLY A 186 5.38 -3.19 4.57
C GLY A 186 4.81 -2.14 5.52
N ASN A 187 4.40 -0.99 4.98
CA ASN A 187 3.79 0.09 5.74
C ASN A 187 2.56 -0.42 6.52
N THR A 188 2.42 -0.03 7.79
CA THR A 188 1.45 -0.60 8.76
C THR A 188 -0.01 -0.58 8.28
N TYR A 189 -0.39 0.41 7.47
CA TYR A 189 -1.73 0.58 6.90
C TYR A 189 -1.88 0.15 5.45
N TRP A 190 -0.87 -0.52 4.87
CA TRP A 190 -0.97 -1.11 3.53
C TRP A 190 -2.22 -1.99 3.34
N PRO A 191 -2.63 -2.86 4.30
CA PRO A 191 -3.85 -3.66 4.16
C PRO A 191 -5.14 -2.84 3.97
N GLN A 192 -5.16 -1.58 4.44
CA GLN A 192 -6.29 -0.66 4.34
C GLN A 192 -6.27 0.18 3.05
N GLN A 193 -5.14 0.26 2.35
CA GLN A 193 -5.00 1.00 1.09
C GLN A 193 -5.57 0.21 -0.11
N TRP A 194 -6.85 -0.15 -0.04
CA TRP A 194 -7.51 -0.95 -1.07
C TRP A 194 -7.54 -0.26 -2.45
N THR A 195 -7.49 1.08 -2.49
CA THR A 195 -7.41 1.85 -3.75
C THR A 195 -6.16 1.51 -4.55
N PHE A 196 -5.13 0.98 -3.89
CA PHE A 196 -3.86 0.56 -4.48
C PHE A 196 -3.86 -0.95 -4.77
N LYS A 197 -4.54 -1.74 -3.93
CA LYS A 197 -4.72 -3.18 -4.12
C LYS A 197 -6.09 -3.63 -3.60
N ASN A 198 -7.04 -3.78 -4.51
CA ASN A 198 -8.38 -4.26 -4.18
C ASN A 198 -8.44 -5.77 -4.42
N THR A 199 -8.43 -6.52 -3.33
CA THR A 199 -8.57 -7.98 -3.26
C THR A 199 -10.02 -8.42 -2.99
N GLY A 200 -10.97 -7.48 -2.96
CA GLY A 200 -12.35 -7.70 -2.51
C GLY A 200 -12.55 -7.42 -1.01
N GLN A 201 -11.55 -6.86 -0.32
CA GLN A 201 -11.68 -6.46 1.06
C GLN A 201 -12.81 -5.43 1.22
N GLN A 202 -13.48 -5.46 2.37
CA GLN A 202 -14.59 -4.54 2.69
C GLN A 202 -15.72 -4.55 1.63
N GLY A 203 -15.94 -5.69 0.97
CA GLY A 203 -16.99 -5.87 -0.03
C GLY A 203 -16.70 -5.21 -1.38
N GLY A 204 -15.43 -4.89 -1.66
CA GLY A 204 -15.00 -4.38 -2.97
C GLY A 204 -15.06 -5.42 -4.09
N THR A 205 -14.92 -4.95 -5.32
CA THR A 205 -14.72 -5.83 -6.48
C THR A 205 -13.22 -5.93 -6.77
N PRO A 206 -12.61 -7.13 -6.74
CA PRO A 206 -11.18 -7.28 -6.99
C PRO A 206 -10.75 -6.61 -8.29
N GLY A 207 -9.61 -5.91 -8.26
CA GLY A 207 -9.08 -5.17 -9.39
C GLY A 207 -9.72 -3.80 -9.64
N ILE A 208 -10.72 -3.35 -8.86
CA ILE A 208 -11.11 -1.93 -8.83
C ILE A 208 -10.15 -1.18 -7.90
N ASP A 209 -8.97 -0.89 -8.43
CA ASP A 209 -7.85 -0.18 -7.83
C ASP A 209 -7.10 0.60 -8.93
N ILE A 210 -5.96 1.23 -8.62
CA ILE A 210 -5.11 1.89 -9.62
C ILE A 210 -4.03 0.98 -10.21
N ASN A 211 -4.03 -0.32 -9.89
CA ASN A 211 -3.01 -1.29 -10.34
C ASN A 211 -1.55 -0.88 -10.00
N ILE A 212 -1.28 -0.52 -8.73
CA ILE A 212 0.01 0.10 -8.36
C ILE A 212 1.16 -0.90 -8.16
N GLU A 213 0.90 -2.08 -7.57
CA GLU A 213 1.98 -3.03 -7.23
C GLU A 213 2.81 -3.44 -8.46
N PRO A 214 2.20 -3.76 -9.62
CA PRO A 214 2.97 -4.06 -10.82
C PRO A 214 3.71 -2.83 -11.36
N ALA A 215 3.14 -1.62 -11.26
CA ALA A 215 3.82 -0.38 -11.64
C ALA A 215 5.10 -0.17 -10.81
N TRP A 216 5.06 -0.46 -9.50
CA TRP A 216 6.21 -0.39 -8.61
C TRP A 216 7.31 -1.40 -8.89
N ARG A 217 7.02 -2.48 -9.62
CA ARG A 217 8.06 -3.38 -10.14
C ARG A 217 8.86 -2.74 -11.27
N ILE A 218 8.28 -1.74 -11.96
CA ILE A 218 8.95 -0.94 -12.99
C ILE A 218 9.64 0.27 -12.34
N THR A 219 8.90 1.07 -11.57
CA THR A 219 9.45 2.20 -10.82
C THR A 219 8.60 2.56 -9.60
N LYS A 220 9.26 2.96 -8.51
CA LYS A 220 8.62 3.61 -7.34
C LYS A 220 8.73 5.14 -7.38
N GLY A 221 9.16 5.69 -8.50
CA GLY A 221 9.44 7.11 -8.67
C GLY A 221 10.93 7.45 -8.69
N ASN A 222 11.24 8.69 -9.07
CA ASN A 222 12.58 9.26 -9.14
C ASN A 222 12.60 10.57 -8.37
N SER A 223 13.59 10.75 -7.49
CA SER A 223 13.71 11.95 -6.64
C SER A 223 13.91 13.26 -7.41
N ASN A 224 14.23 13.18 -8.71
CA ASN A 224 14.31 14.36 -9.58
C ASN A 224 12.92 14.84 -10.05
N ILE A 225 11.89 14.00 -9.97
CA ILE A 225 10.52 14.34 -10.33
C ILE A 225 9.82 14.97 -9.13
N LYS A 226 9.25 16.16 -9.33
CA LYS A 226 8.65 16.98 -8.28
C LYS A 226 7.16 17.19 -8.52
N THR A 227 6.33 16.84 -7.53
CA THR A 227 4.90 17.15 -7.54
C THR A 227 4.60 18.33 -6.62
N ALA A 228 4.11 19.44 -7.13
CA ALA A 228 3.61 20.52 -6.29
C ALA A 228 2.24 20.14 -5.71
N ILE A 229 2.09 20.27 -4.39
CA ILE A 229 0.83 20.12 -3.69
C ILE A 229 0.30 21.53 -3.43
N VAL A 230 -0.57 22.02 -4.31
CA VAL A 230 -1.15 23.37 -4.25
C VAL A 230 -2.48 23.29 -3.49
N ASP A 231 -2.44 23.53 -2.18
CA ASP A 231 -3.55 23.25 -1.27
C ASP A 231 -3.53 24.20 -0.04
N ASN A 232 -4.03 23.75 1.12
CA ASN A 232 -4.05 24.52 2.37
C ASN A 232 -2.76 24.41 3.21
N GLY A 233 -1.74 23.77 2.64
CA GLY A 233 -0.44 23.50 3.26
C GLY A 233 -0.27 22.03 3.68
N VAL A 234 0.96 21.64 4.01
CA VAL A 234 1.32 20.26 4.36
C VAL A 234 1.99 20.21 5.73
N ASP A 235 1.78 19.15 6.51
CA ASP A 235 2.60 18.86 7.68
C ASP A 235 4.03 18.53 7.27
N LEU A 236 4.90 19.52 7.38
CA LEU A 236 6.31 19.46 6.96
C LEU A 236 7.17 18.55 7.85
N THR A 237 6.60 18.04 8.94
CA THR A 237 7.30 17.19 9.93
C THR A 237 6.67 15.81 10.06
N HIS A 238 5.66 15.48 9.26
CA HIS A 238 5.05 14.17 9.31
C HIS A 238 6.10 13.10 8.95
N PRO A 239 6.32 12.06 9.79
CA PRO A 239 7.41 11.10 9.60
C PRO A 239 7.29 10.31 8.28
N ASP A 240 6.08 10.18 7.77
CA ASP A 240 5.77 9.51 6.52
C ASP A 240 5.87 10.42 5.26
N LEU A 241 6.16 11.71 5.44
CA LEU A 241 6.26 12.69 4.35
C LEU A 241 7.60 13.42 4.31
N GLU A 242 8.18 13.72 5.47
CA GLU A 242 9.23 14.72 5.62
C GLU A 242 10.39 14.55 4.64
N ALA A 243 10.90 13.33 4.45
CA ALA A 243 12.03 13.08 3.55
C ALA A 243 11.69 13.34 2.07
N ASN A 244 10.41 13.32 1.69
CA ASN A 244 9.96 13.62 0.34
C ASN A 244 9.51 15.08 0.16
N LEU A 245 9.37 15.87 1.22
CA LEU A 245 8.98 17.27 1.13
C LEU A 245 10.20 18.19 0.91
N LEU A 246 10.19 18.92 -0.19
CA LEU A 246 11.18 19.95 -0.49
C LEU A 246 10.81 21.24 0.24
N LYS A 247 11.28 21.39 1.47
CA LYS A 247 10.99 22.56 2.31
C LYS A 247 11.58 23.86 1.73
N SER A 248 12.77 23.82 1.12
CA SER A 248 13.41 25.05 0.59
C SER A 248 12.62 25.71 -0.55
N PRO A 249 12.14 24.97 -1.58
CA PRO A 249 11.24 25.52 -2.57
C PRO A 249 9.76 25.56 -2.13
N GLY A 250 9.42 25.07 -0.93
CA GLY A 250 8.07 25.19 -0.39
C GLY A 250 7.67 26.64 -0.17
N TYR A 251 6.39 26.96 -0.34
CA TYR A 251 5.91 28.35 -0.41
C TYR A 251 4.53 28.54 0.21
N ASP A 252 4.39 29.64 0.95
CA ASP A 252 3.11 30.10 1.47
C ASP A 252 2.70 31.37 0.74
N ALA A 253 1.79 31.21 -0.21
CA ALA A 253 1.28 32.31 -1.01
C ALA A 253 0.25 33.14 -0.25
N THR A 254 -0.29 32.64 0.86
CA THR A 254 -1.28 33.34 1.70
C THR A 254 -0.62 34.37 2.63
N ALA A 255 0.70 34.26 2.82
CA ALA A 255 1.45 35.25 3.56
C ALA A 255 1.65 36.54 2.74
N PRO A 256 1.77 37.71 3.40
CA PRO A 256 2.08 38.97 2.74
C PRO A 256 3.33 38.87 1.86
N ALA A 257 3.32 39.57 0.72
CA ALA A 257 4.46 39.58 -0.19
C ALA A 257 5.77 39.94 0.54
N GLY A 258 6.79 39.09 0.40
CA GLY A 258 8.08 39.23 1.09
C GLY A 258 8.21 38.49 2.43
N GLN A 259 7.14 37.87 2.95
CA GLN A 259 7.15 37.08 4.18
C GLN A 259 6.84 35.60 3.90
N SER A 260 7.76 34.83 3.33
CA SER A 260 7.57 33.38 3.14
C SER A 260 7.82 32.61 4.45
N GLY A 261 6.93 32.77 5.43
CA GLY A 261 7.16 32.34 6.82
C GLY A 261 7.03 30.85 7.09
N THR A 262 6.33 30.07 6.25
CA THR A 262 5.98 28.68 6.60
C THR A 262 6.40 27.62 5.58
N LYS A 263 7.09 27.99 4.49
CA LYS A 263 7.55 27.02 3.45
C LYS A 263 6.40 26.13 2.91
N GLY A 264 5.17 26.64 2.89
CA GLY A 264 3.98 25.89 2.49
C GLY A 264 3.44 24.94 3.57
N GLY A 265 3.82 25.15 4.83
CA GLY A 265 3.29 24.43 5.98
C GLY A 265 1.82 24.76 6.23
N TYR A 266 1.08 23.79 6.76
CA TYR A 266 -0.32 23.97 7.14
C TYR A 266 -0.52 25.03 8.23
N ALA A 267 -1.74 25.58 8.32
CA ALA A 267 -2.17 26.44 9.41
C ALA A 267 -3.55 25.99 9.91
N GLY A 268 -3.78 26.08 11.23
CA GLY A 268 -5.01 25.60 11.86
C GLY A 268 -5.09 24.07 11.96
N ASN A 269 -6.32 23.55 11.89
CA ASN A 269 -6.65 22.12 12.09
C ASN A 269 -7.20 21.46 10.82
N ASP A 270 -6.95 22.07 9.65
CA ASP A 270 -7.40 21.53 8.36
C ASP A 270 -6.24 20.81 7.66
N GLY A 271 -6.27 19.48 7.65
CA GLY A 271 -5.21 18.62 7.13
C GLY A 271 -5.28 18.30 5.63
N HIS A 272 -6.19 18.93 4.88
CA HIS A 272 -6.49 18.54 3.49
C HIS A 272 -5.25 18.39 2.57
N GLY A 273 -4.31 19.34 2.59
CA GLY A 273 -3.08 19.25 1.80
C GLY A 273 -2.15 18.12 2.26
N THR A 274 -2.08 17.86 3.57
CA THR A 274 -1.36 16.70 4.13
C THR A 274 -1.99 15.38 3.67
N TRP A 275 -3.32 15.28 3.62
CA TRP A 275 -4.02 14.10 3.12
C TRP A 275 -3.69 13.83 1.65
N CYS A 276 -3.66 14.90 0.83
CA CYS A 276 -3.27 14.82 -0.58
C CYS A 276 -1.80 14.40 -0.74
N ALA A 277 -0.89 14.99 0.04
CA ALA A 277 0.53 14.68 0.01
C ALA A 277 0.80 13.20 0.35
N GLY A 278 0.08 12.64 1.32
CA GLY A 278 0.19 11.21 1.66
C GLY A 278 -0.20 10.30 0.51
N VAL A 279 -1.28 10.62 -0.21
CA VAL A 279 -1.70 9.85 -1.39
C VAL A 279 -0.68 9.96 -2.53
N VAL A 280 -0.12 11.15 -2.77
CA VAL A 280 0.89 11.35 -3.83
C VAL A 280 2.18 10.60 -3.51
N GLY A 281 2.73 10.76 -2.32
CA GLY A 281 4.14 10.43 -2.06
C GLY A 281 4.53 10.14 -0.62
N ALA A 282 3.62 9.61 0.22
CA ALA A 282 4.04 9.01 1.49
C ALA A 282 5.13 7.95 1.26
N ILE A 283 6.10 7.89 2.16
CA ILE A 283 7.35 7.17 1.98
C ILE A 283 7.12 5.67 2.22
N ASP A 284 7.73 4.82 1.40
CA ASP A 284 7.80 3.39 1.68
C ASP A 284 8.88 3.11 2.75
N ASN A 285 8.55 3.33 4.02
CA ASN A 285 9.44 3.33 5.18
C ASN A 285 8.98 2.36 6.29
N SER A 286 8.03 1.46 6.00
CA SER A 286 7.47 0.49 6.95
C SER A 286 6.66 1.08 8.12
N ILE A 287 6.33 2.38 8.11
CA ILE A 287 5.32 2.96 9.00
C ILE A 287 4.11 3.39 8.19
N GLY A 288 2.96 3.58 8.84
CA GLY A 288 1.91 4.38 8.22
C GLY A 288 1.37 3.85 6.89
N VAL A 289 1.32 4.73 5.89
CA VAL A 289 0.79 4.49 4.54
C VAL A 289 1.91 4.65 3.51
N VAL A 290 1.71 4.20 2.28
CA VAL A 290 2.63 4.48 1.17
C VAL A 290 1.90 5.26 0.08
N GLY A 291 2.53 6.27 -0.52
CA GLY A 291 1.94 7.06 -1.60
C GLY A 291 2.13 6.42 -2.96
N VAL A 292 1.46 6.92 -4.00
CA VAL A 292 1.57 6.38 -5.38
C VAL A 292 3.01 6.45 -5.91
N ALA A 293 3.72 7.54 -5.66
CA ALA A 293 5.10 7.77 -6.12
C ALA A 293 6.06 8.01 -4.94
N PRO A 294 6.34 6.97 -4.12
CA PRO A 294 6.98 7.12 -2.80
C PRO A 294 8.46 7.52 -2.87
N LYS A 295 9.10 7.53 -4.05
CA LYS A 295 10.47 8.03 -4.25
C LYS A 295 10.55 9.40 -4.94
N CYS A 296 9.41 9.95 -5.38
CA CYS A 296 9.37 11.30 -5.95
C CYS A 296 9.40 12.35 -4.84
N LYS A 297 9.74 13.59 -5.21
CA LYS A 297 9.72 14.72 -4.28
C LYS A 297 8.45 15.54 -4.42
N MET A 298 8.09 16.27 -3.37
CA MET A 298 6.90 17.10 -3.32
C MET A 298 7.26 18.53 -2.91
N ILE A 299 6.62 19.52 -3.54
CA ILE A 299 6.78 20.93 -3.19
C ILE A 299 5.48 21.40 -2.51
N PRO A 300 5.48 21.70 -1.20
CA PRO A 300 4.31 22.22 -0.51
C PRO A 300 4.04 23.67 -0.96
N ILE A 301 2.85 23.93 -1.50
CA ILE A 301 2.42 25.27 -1.91
C ILE A 301 1.08 25.57 -1.25
N LYS A 302 1.07 26.51 -0.32
CA LYS A 302 -0.13 26.92 0.40
C LYS A 302 -0.79 28.11 -0.29
N VAL A 303 -2.03 27.94 -0.73
CA VAL A 303 -2.85 28.97 -1.42
C VAL A 303 -4.23 29.20 -0.77
N SER A 304 -4.55 28.44 0.27
CA SER A 304 -5.84 28.47 0.94
C SER A 304 -5.70 28.41 2.45
N ASN A 305 -6.69 28.94 3.16
CA ASN A 305 -6.80 28.93 4.62
C ASN A 305 -8.20 28.46 5.01
N ASN A 306 -8.30 27.57 6.01
CA ASN A 306 -9.57 27.10 6.58
C ASN A 306 -10.59 26.61 5.53
N GLY A 307 -10.13 25.90 4.50
CA GLY A 307 -10.98 25.39 3.41
C GLY A 307 -11.39 26.41 2.34
N TYR A 308 -10.86 27.64 2.36
CA TYR A 308 -11.12 28.67 1.36
C TYR A 308 -9.83 29.11 0.68
N LEU A 309 -9.84 29.23 -0.65
CA LEU A 309 -8.76 29.93 -1.36
C LEU A 309 -8.60 31.34 -0.78
N ASP A 310 -7.36 31.80 -0.64
CA ASP A 310 -7.04 33.05 0.02
C ASP A 310 -7.42 34.26 -0.85
N SER A 311 -6.54 34.63 -1.78
CA SER A 311 -6.80 35.67 -2.79
C SER A 311 -6.40 35.15 -4.18
N ASP A 312 -6.99 35.72 -5.24
CA ASP A 312 -6.58 35.40 -6.62
C ASP A 312 -5.07 35.66 -6.82
N GLU A 313 -4.52 36.69 -6.15
CA GLU A 313 -3.08 36.96 -6.13
C GLU A 313 -2.29 35.82 -5.50
N ALA A 314 -2.72 35.29 -4.35
CA ALA A 314 -2.09 34.14 -3.71
C ALA A 314 -2.13 32.89 -4.61
N VAL A 315 -3.25 32.65 -5.30
CA VAL A 315 -3.36 31.55 -6.27
C VAL A 315 -2.34 31.74 -7.40
N ILE A 316 -2.29 32.93 -8.00
CA ILE A 316 -1.34 33.25 -9.08
C ILE A 316 0.11 33.07 -8.60
N ARG A 317 0.49 33.65 -7.46
CA ARG A 317 1.83 33.50 -6.88
C ARG A 317 2.16 32.04 -6.57
N GLY A 318 1.19 31.27 -6.08
CA GLY A 318 1.35 29.85 -5.79
C GLY A 318 1.68 29.03 -7.03
N PHE A 319 0.88 29.16 -8.10
CA PHE A 319 1.15 28.47 -9.37
C PHE A 319 2.47 28.92 -9.99
N GLU A 320 2.71 30.23 -10.02
CA GLU A 320 3.94 30.79 -10.58
C GLU A 320 5.18 30.25 -9.87
N HIS A 321 5.15 30.24 -8.54
CA HIS A 321 6.24 29.69 -7.72
C HIS A 321 6.39 28.18 -7.92
N ALA A 322 5.30 27.43 -8.04
CA ALA A 322 5.33 25.98 -8.23
C ALA A 322 6.12 25.59 -9.50
N TYR A 323 5.76 26.15 -10.66
CA TYR A 323 6.45 25.80 -11.90
C TYR A 323 7.87 26.38 -11.97
N LYS A 324 8.10 27.61 -11.46
CA LYS A 324 9.46 28.21 -11.39
C LYS A 324 10.39 27.44 -10.45
N SER A 325 9.85 26.80 -9.42
CA SER A 325 10.59 25.90 -8.53
C SER A 325 10.86 24.51 -9.13
N GLY A 326 10.46 24.31 -10.38
CA GLY A 326 10.69 23.10 -11.15
C GLY A 326 9.73 21.98 -10.83
N ALA A 327 8.47 22.29 -10.48
CA ALA A 327 7.43 21.26 -10.43
C ALA A 327 7.27 20.59 -11.81
N ASP A 328 7.17 19.27 -11.82
CA ASP A 328 6.86 18.47 -13.00
C ASP A 328 5.35 18.22 -13.11
N VAL A 329 4.71 18.03 -11.96
CA VAL A 329 3.28 17.77 -11.82
C VAL A 329 2.72 18.75 -10.80
N ILE A 330 1.50 19.26 -11.00
CA ILE A 330 0.81 20.15 -10.07
C ILE A 330 -0.53 19.53 -9.70
N ASN A 331 -0.69 19.13 -8.43
CA ASN A 331 -1.91 18.56 -7.88
C ASN A 331 -2.78 19.65 -7.23
N ASN A 332 -4.05 19.72 -7.63
CA ASN A 332 -5.00 20.71 -7.15
C ASN A 332 -6.31 20.05 -6.76
N SER A 333 -6.51 19.83 -5.46
CA SER A 333 -7.70 19.12 -4.93
C SER A 333 -8.79 20.07 -4.45
N TRP A 334 -8.96 21.18 -5.17
CA TRP A 334 -9.94 22.24 -4.94
C TRP A 334 -10.54 22.70 -6.27
N GLY A 335 -11.64 23.46 -6.20
CA GLY A 335 -12.29 24.02 -7.37
C GLY A 335 -13.17 25.21 -7.00
N LEU A 336 -13.57 25.96 -8.01
CA LEU A 336 -14.33 27.20 -7.87
C LEU A 336 -15.77 27.03 -8.34
N ASN A 337 -16.68 27.68 -7.61
CA ASN A 337 -18.12 27.57 -7.84
C ASN A 337 -18.66 28.65 -8.79
N SER A 338 -17.82 29.61 -9.18
CA SER A 338 -18.23 30.87 -9.79
C SER A 338 -17.19 31.35 -10.83
N TYR A 339 -16.97 32.67 -10.90
CA TYR A 339 -16.19 33.42 -11.88
C TYR A 339 -14.94 32.68 -12.38
N LYS A 340 -14.83 32.55 -13.71
CA LYS A 340 -13.64 32.03 -14.38
C LYS A 340 -12.66 33.19 -14.54
N SER A 341 -11.59 33.16 -13.75
CA SER A 341 -10.64 34.25 -13.71
C SER A 341 -9.66 34.17 -14.89
N PRO A 342 -9.60 35.17 -15.80
CA PRO A 342 -8.63 35.16 -16.90
C PRO A 342 -7.17 35.11 -16.43
N THR A 343 -6.87 35.59 -15.22
CA THR A 343 -5.52 35.53 -14.65
C THR A 343 -5.17 34.14 -14.13
N HIS A 344 -6.16 33.39 -13.61
CA HIS A 344 -5.98 31.97 -13.29
C HIS A 344 -5.78 31.15 -14.56
N ASP A 345 -6.54 31.43 -15.63
CA ASP A 345 -6.36 30.79 -16.95
C ASP A 345 -4.94 31.03 -17.47
N ALA A 346 -4.45 32.27 -17.37
CA ALA A 346 -3.12 32.65 -17.81
C ALA A 346 -2.02 31.92 -17.03
N VAL A 347 -2.05 31.91 -15.69
CA VAL A 347 -0.98 31.27 -14.89
C VAL A 347 -1.00 29.74 -15.04
N ILE A 348 -2.18 29.12 -15.15
CA ILE A 348 -2.30 27.68 -15.42
C ILE A 348 -1.74 27.37 -16.81
N SER A 349 -2.08 28.19 -17.83
CA SER A 349 -1.52 28.05 -19.18
C SER A 349 -0.01 28.23 -19.19
N GLU A 350 0.54 29.14 -18.40
CA GLU A 350 1.99 29.29 -18.26
C GLU A 350 2.66 28.06 -17.65
N CYS A 351 2.05 27.43 -16.64
CA CYS A 351 2.54 26.17 -16.09
C CYS A 351 2.60 25.07 -17.18
N ILE A 352 1.53 24.95 -17.97
CA ILE A 352 1.37 23.96 -19.05
C ILE A 352 2.33 24.25 -20.22
N LEU A 353 2.61 25.51 -20.56
CA LEU A 353 3.43 25.86 -21.72
C LEU A 353 4.91 26.06 -21.40
N ARG A 354 5.23 26.60 -20.23
CA ARG A 354 6.60 27.04 -19.87
C ARG A 354 7.26 26.15 -18.83
N GLY A 355 6.48 25.43 -18.04
CA GLY A 355 6.98 24.48 -17.04
C GLY A 355 7.97 23.48 -17.64
N ARG A 356 8.87 22.95 -16.81
CA ARG A 356 9.84 21.90 -17.20
C ARG A 356 10.64 22.25 -18.47
N SER A 357 11.12 23.49 -18.55
CA SER A 357 11.87 24.01 -19.70
C SER A 357 11.10 23.91 -21.02
N GLY A 358 9.80 24.27 -21.01
CA GLY A 358 8.94 24.24 -22.19
C GLY A 358 8.31 22.88 -22.51
N LYS A 359 8.55 21.84 -21.69
CA LYS A 359 7.83 20.55 -21.81
C LYS A 359 6.44 20.57 -21.18
N GLY A 360 6.19 21.54 -20.30
CA GLY A 360 4.94 21.75 -19.61
C GLY A 360 4.79 20.95 -18.33
N CYS A 361 4.29 21.56 -17.26
CA CYS A 361 3.83 20.84 -16.08
C CYS A 361 2.55 20.07 -16.40
N VAL A 362 2.42 18.85 -15.87
CA VAL A 362 1.13 18.14 -15.89
C VAL A 362 0.26 18.72 -14.78
N VAL A 363 -0.79 19.45 -15.15
CA VAL A 363 -1.69 20.10 -14.19
C VAL A 363 -2.94 19.22 -13.99
N VAL A 364 -3.14 18.76 -12.76
CA VAL A 364 -4.22 17.83 -12.39
C VAL A 364 -5.18 18.51 -11.42
N PHE A 365 -6.48 18.44 -11.71
CA PHE A 365 -7.54 19.00 -10.90
C PHE A 365 -8.66 17.99 -10.63
N CYS A 366 -9.29 18.11 -9.45
CA CYS A 366 -10.45 17.30 -9.11
C CYS A 366 -11.74 17.84 -9.77
N SER A 367 -12.66 16.96 -10.18
CA SER A 367 -13.85 17.38 -10.96
C SER A 367 -14.92 18.12 -10.17
N HIS A 368 -14.82 18.10 -8.83
CA HIS A 368 -15.74 18.62 -7.79
C HIS A 368 -16.75 17.58 -7.26
N ASN A 369 -17.35 17.90 -6.10
CA ASN A 369 -18.10 16.97 -5.25
C ASN A 369 -19.60 17.30 -5.08
N ASP A 370 -20.29 17.83 -6.11
CA ASP A 370 -21.73 18.16 -6.04
C ASP A 370 -22.65 17.27 -6.89
N GLY A 371 -22.11 16.20 -7.46
CA GLY A 371 -22.83 15.17 -8.22
C GLY A 371 -23.47 15.68 -9.52
N LYS A 372 -22.96 16.77 -10.08
CA LYS A 372 -23.58 17.43 -11.23
C LYS A 372 -22.93 17.05 -12.57
N PRO A 373 -23.69 17.09 -13.67
CA PRO A 373 -23.20 16.86 -15.04
C PRO A 373 -22.39 18.06 -15.57
N ARG A 374 -21.48 18.60 -14.76
CA ARG A 374 -20.48 19.58 -15.18
C ARG A 374 -19.21 19.42 -14.36
N VAL A 375 -18.06 19.33 -15.02
CA VAL A 375 -16.77 19.52 -14.35
C VAL A 375 -16.61 20.99 -14.01
N ARG A 376 -16.19 21.30 -12.77
CA ARG A 376 -16.06 22.70 -12.32
C ARG A 376 -14.71 23.29 -12.70
N TYR A 377 -14.68 24.61 -12.81
CA TYR A 377 -13.47 25.38 -13.01
C TYR A 377 -12.54 25.26 -11.78
N PRO A 378 -11.20 25.20 -11.92
CA PRO A 378 -10.40 25.18 -13.16
C PRO A 378 -10.27 23.82 -13.86
N ALA A 379 -10.84 22.74 -13.33
CA ALA A 379 -10.69 21.40 -13.90
C ALA A 379 -11.22 21.27 -15.33
N ASN A 380 -12.17 22.12 -15.75
CA ASN A 380 -12.71 22.13 -17.11
C ASN A 380 -11.94 23.01 -18.11
N LEU A 381 -10.74 23.47 -17.75
CA LEU A 381 -9.87 24.17 -18.68
C LEU A 381 -9.24 23.20 -19.70
N PRO A 382 -9.01 23.65 -20.95
CA PRO A 382 -8.25 22.86 -21.90
C PRO A 382 -6.86 22.49 -21.36
N ASN A 383 -6.40 21.28 -21.65
CA ASN A 383 -5.09 20.74 -21.23
C ASN A 383 -4.88 20.59 -19.71
N VAL A 384 -5.90 20.82 -18.89
CA VAL A 384 -5.93 20.42 -17.49
C VAL A 384 -6.52 19.02 -17.41
N MET A 385 -5.91 18.13 -16.61
CA MET A 385 -6.45 16.80 -16.39
C MET A 385 -7.53 16.82 -15.30
N ALA A 386 -8.79 16.59 -15.70
CA ALA A 386 -9.95 16.53 -14.82
C ALA A 386 -10.19 15.12 -14.26
N VAL A 387 -10.17 15.00 -12.93
CA VAL A 387 -10.25 13.70 -12.24
C VAL A 387 -11.54 13.56 -11.44
N GLY A 388 -12.36 12.58 -11.82
CA GLY A 388 -13.54 12.13 -11.09
C GLY A 388 -13.24 10.95 -10.17
N SER A 389 -14.26 10.40 -9.51
CA SER A 389 -14.06 9.30 -8.56
C SER A 389 -15.07 8.16 -8.68
N VAL A 390 -14.58 6.95 -8.38
CA VAL A 390 -15.39 5.72 -8.27
C VAL A 390 -15.25 5.08 -6.88
N ASP A 391 -16.24 4.29 -6.49
CA ASP A 391 -16.21 3.50 -5.28
C ASP A 391 -15.41 2.19 -5.46
N ASN A 392 -15.35 1.38 -4.40
CA ASN A 392 -14.63 0.10 -4.39
C ASN A 392 -15.26 -1.01 -5.26
N LYS A 393 -16.35 -0.70 -5.98
CA LYS A 393 -17.05 -1.58 -6.92
C LYS A 393 -17.08 -1.00 -8.34
N GLY A 394 -16.36 0.09 -8.58
CA GLY A 394 -16.23 0.72 -9.89
C GLY A 394 -17.45 1.54 -10.28
N ARG A 395 -18.32 1.92 -9.33
CA ARG A 395 -19.44 2.83 -9.58
C ARG A 395 -18.96 4.26 -9.34
N ARG A 396 -19.30 5.20 -10.23
CA ARG A 396 -19.09 6.63 -9.99
C ARG A 396 -19.67 6.99 -8.62
N VAL A 397 -18.87 7.64 -7.80
CA VAL A 397 -19.32 8.13 -6.49
C VAL A 397 -20.40 9.19 -6.74
N GLY A 398 -21.51 9.13 -6.01
CA GLY A 398 -22.68 9.99 -6.27
C GLY A 398 -22.35 11.49 -6.27
N SER A 399 -21.46 11.90 -5.37
CA SER A 399 -20.94 13.26 -5.26
C SER A 399 -19.96 13.65 -6.37
N SER A 400 -19.31 12.71 -7.07
CA SER A 400 -18.36 13.03 -8.13
C SER A 400 -19.05 13.73 -9.29
N ASN A 401 -18.60 14.93 -9.64
CA ASN A 401 -19.03 15.58 -10.86
C ASN A 401 -18.51 14.83 -12.10
N TYR A 402 -19.26 15.00 -13.18
CA TYR A 402 -19.05 14.30 -14.44
C TYR A 402 -19.47 15.20 -15.61
N GLY A 403 -19.24 14.77 -16.86
CA GLY A 403 -19.59 15.54 -18.05
C GLY A 403 -18.48 15.55 -19.09
N LYS A 404 -18.71 16.27 -20.19
CA LYS A 404 -17.82 16.34 -21.37
C LYS A 404 -16.37 16.76 -21.10
N ASP A 405 -16.09 17.45 -20.00
CA ASP A 405 -14.74 17.91 -19.68
C ASP A 405 -14.05 16.96 -18.66
N LEU A 406 -14.61 15.76 -18.41
CA LEU A 406 -14.04 14.76 -17.52
C LEU A 406 -13.07 13.85 -18.28
N ASP A 407 -11.84 13.72 -17.81
CA ASP A 407 -10.83 12.87 -18.45
C ASP A 407 -10.83 11.46 -17.89
N VAL A 408 -10.65 11.30 -16.57
CA VAL A 408 -10.45 9.97 -15.96
C VAL A 408 -11.08 9.87 -14.58
N VAL A 409 -11.18 8.66 -14.04
CA VAL A 409 -11.58 8.42 -12.65
C VAL A 409 -10.55 7.60 -11.88
N ALA A 410 -10.46 7.86 -10.57
CA ALA A 410 -9.67 7.04 -9.64
C ALA A 410 -10.54 6.57 -8.45
N PRO A 411 -10.17 5.45 -7.80
CA PRO A 411 -10.98 4.85 -6.75
C PRO A 411 -10.80 5.59 -5.42
N VAL A 412 -11.90 5.92 -4.73
CA VAL A 412 -11.87 6.65 -3.44
C VAL A 412 -12.81 6.10 -2.37
N GLY A 413 -13.71 5.18 -2.76
CA GLY A 413 -14.72 4.61 -1.88
C GLY A 413 -16.03 5.40 -1.90
N PRO A 414 -17.09 4.88 -1.24
CA PRO A 414 -18.43 5.44 -1.32
C PRO A 414 -18.65 6.68 -0.42
N ASP A 415 -19.71 7.43 -0.73
CA ASP A 415 -20.14 8.66 -0.01
C ASP A 415 -20.85 8.40 1.32
N GLY A 416 -21.31 7.17 1.58
CA GLY A 416 -22.04 6.84 2.81
C GLY A 416 -21.25 7.19 4.06
N LYS A 417 -21.90 7.81 5.05
CA LYS A 417 -21.24 8.16 6.33
C LYS A 417 -20.74 6.93 7.07
N GLU A 418 -21.50 5.84 7.01
CA GLU A 418 -21.16 4.54 7.60
C GLU A 418 -20.00 3.83 6.88
N ASP A 419 -19.62 4.30 5.69
CA ASP A 419 -18.57 3.67 4.87
C ASP A 419 -17.20 4.32 5.05
N ALA A 420 -16.99 5.08 6.14
CA ALA A 420 -15.74 5.80 6.37
C ALA A 420 -14.50 4.89 6.35
N ALA A 421 -14.65 3.64 6.77
CA ALA A 421 -13.61 2.62 6.77
C ALA A 421 -13.22 2.13 5.36
N ILE A 422 -14.06 2.37 4.36
CA ILE A 422 -13.91 1.91 2.95
C ILE A 422 -13.37 3.04 2.06
N ARG A 423 -12.91 4.14 2.65
CA ARG A 423 -12.37 5.29 1.93
C ARG A 423 -10.85 5.30 1.94
N VAL A 424 -10.26 6.29 1.27
CA VAL A 424 -8.81 6.42 1.18
C VAL A 424 -8.18 6.57 2.57
N TYR A 425 -7.20 5.71 2.84
CA TYR A 425 -6.27 5.82 3.96
C TYR A 425 -5.06 6.66 3.54
N THR A 426 -4.68 7.64 4.36
CA THR A 426 -3.57 8.55 4.08
C THR A 426 -3.00 9.15 5.36
N THR A 427 -1.96 9.97 5.28
CA THR A 427 -1.40 10.76 6.38
C THR A 427 -2.39 11.83 6.86
N ASP A 428 -2.35 12.20 8.14
CA ASP A 428 -3.10 13.31 8.74
C ASP A 428 -2.13 14.33 9.38
N LEU A 429 -2.63 15.45 9.88
CA LEU A 429 -1.83 16.31 10.75
C LEU A 429 -1.50 15.57 12.05
N GLN A 430 -0.28 15.75 12.54
CA GLN A 430 0.14 15.09 13.77
C GLN A 430 -0.59 15.62 15.03
N GLY A 431 -0.85 14.72 15.96
CA GLY A 431 -1.40 15.04 17.28
C GLY A 431 -2.81 15.69 17.25
N PRO A 432 -3.15 16.58 18.19
CA PRO A 432 -4.53 17.06 18.39
C PRO A 432 -5.05 17.98 17.28
N LYS A 433 -4.21 18.32 16.29
CA LYS A 433 -4.62 19.11 15.12
C LYS A 433 -5.17 18.24 14.00
N GLY A 434 -4.86 16.94 14.01
CA GLY A 434 -5.41 15.96 13.09
C GLY A 434 -6.89 15.73 13.32
N THR A 435 -7.54 15.14 12.33
CA THR A 435 -8.92 14.68 12.43
C THR A 435 -9.06 13.36 13.15
N ASN A 436 -7.99 12.56 13.17
CA ASN A 436 -7.90 11.35 13.97
C ASN A 436 -7.24 11.67 15.33
N THR A 437 -8.00 11.51 16.40
CA THR A 437 -7.54 11.81 17.77
C THR A 437 -7.06 10.56 18.52
N ALA A 438 -6.84 9.45 17.81
CA ALA A 438 -6.26 8.25 18.41
C ALA A 438 -4.89 8.55 19.06
N PRO A 439 -4.57 7.95 20.21
CA PRO A 439 -3.31 8.22 20.89
C PRO A 439 -2.11 7.66 20.11
N GLY A 440 -0.98 8.37 20.21
CA GLY A 440 0.28 7.95 19.61
C GLY A 440 0.30 8.04 18.08
N PRO A 441 1.25 7.37 17.41
CA PRO A 441 1.45 7.48 15.96
C PRO A 441 0.24 7.08 15.12
N ALA A 442 -0.72 6.33 15.68
CA ALA A 442 -1.95 5.98 14.98
C ALA A 442 -2.84 7.20 14.69
N GLY A 443 -2.79 8.24 15.55
CA GLY A 443 -3.51 9.50 15.37
C GLY A 443 -3.02 10.34 14.19
N ASP A 444 -1.78 10.10 13.75
CA ASP A 444 -1.18 10.87 12.65
C ASP A 444 -1.64 10.38 11.27
N TYR A 445 -2.59 9.45 11.21
CA TYR A 445 -3.12 8.90 9.95
C TYR A 445 -4.63 9.00 9.90
N ARG A 446 -5.15 9.23 8.69
CA ARG A 446 -6.57 9.42 8.43
C ARG A 446 -7.14 8.22 7.68
N HIS A 447 -8.27 7.74 8.20
CA HIS A 447 -9.24 6.97 7.43
C HIS A 447 -10.41 7.89 7.05
N GLY A 448 -11.07 7.63 5.92
CA GLY A 448 -12.23 8.44 5.53
C GLY A 448 -11.95 9.60 4.58
N PHE A 449 -10.74 9.72 3.99
CA PHE A 449 -10.51 10.73 2.97
C PHE A 449 -11.30 10.39 1.70
N ARG A 450 -12.15 11.32 1.25
CA ARG A 450 -13.22 11.07 0.28
C ARG A 450 -13.27 12.11 -0.82
N GLY A 451 -14.11 11.84 -1.82
CA GLY A 451 -14.40 12.76 -2.90
C GLY A 451 -13.29 12.79 -3.95
N THR A 452 -13.48 13.61 -4.97
CA THR A 452 -12.54 13.78 -6.08
C THR A 452 -11.18 14.31 -5.60
N SER A 453 -11.12 14.95 -4.44
CA SER A 453 -9.89 15.37 -3.75
C SER A 453 -9.01 14.19 -3.34
N ALA A 454 -9.58 12.99 -3.13
CA ALA A 454 -8.81 11.77 -2.87
C ALA A 454 -8.45 11.00 -4.15
N ALA A 455 -9.08 11.33 -5.29
CA ALA A 455 -8.81 10.75 -6.60
C ALA A 455 -7.68 11.51 -7.33
N CYS A 456 -7.77 12.84 -7.36
CA CYS A 456 -6.80 13.75 -7.97
C CYS A 456 -5.33 13.43 -7.62
N PRO A 457 -4.94 13.27 -6.33
CA PRO A 457 -3.56 12.97 -5.97
C PRO A 457 -3.09 11.59 -6.43
N GLN A 458 -3.99 10.62 -6.65
CA GLN A 458 -3.60 9.32 -7.22
C GLN A 458 -3.15 9.50 -8.66
N VAL A 459 -3.88 10.29 -9.45
CA VAL A 459 -3.56 10.58 -10.85
C VAL A 459 -2.30 11.43 -10.97
N ALA A 460 -2.12 12.43 -10.09
CA ALA A 460 -0.89 13.20 -10.01
C ALA A 460 0.33 12.31 -9.69
N GLY A 461 0.18 11.34 -8.78
CA GLY A 461 1.20 10.34 -8.51
C GLY A 461 1.53 9.45 -9.72
N ILE A 462 0.52 9.02 -10.48
CA ILE A 462 0.72 8.25 -11.72
C ILE A 462 1.49 9.08 -12.76
N ALA A 463 1.15 10.36 -12.93
CA ALA A 463 1.90 11.27 -13.80
C ALA A 463 3.38 11.38 -13.37
N ALA A 464 3.64 11.43 -12.05
CA ALA A 464 5.00 11.43 -11.52
C ALA A 464 5.75 10.11 -11.79
N LEU A 465 5.09 8.95 -11.73
CA LEU A 465 5.68 7.66 -12.11
C LEU A 465 6.01 7.58 -13.60
N ILE A 466 5.13 8.07 -14.47
CA ILE A 466 5.37 8.18 -15.92
C ILE A 466 6.63 9.01 -16.19
N LEU A 467 6.73 10.20 -15.59
CA LEU A 467 7.88 11.07 -15.76
C LEU A 467 9.16 10.51 -15.11
N SER A 468 9.03 9.61 -14.14
CA SER A 468 10.17 8.94 -13.51
C SER A 468 10.84 7.91 -14.41
N VAL A 469 10.09 7.29 -15.33
CA VAL A 469 10.67 6.41 -16.37
C VAL A 469 11.05 7.18 -17.64
N ASN A 470 10.32 8.25 -17.98
CA ASN A 470 10.62 9.07 -19.13
C ASN A 470 10.42 10.58 -18.85
N PRO A 471 11.47 11.27 -18.36
CA PRO A 471 11.39 12.70 -18.05
C PRO A 471 11.35 13.59 -19.31
N HIS A 472 11.50 13.04 -20.52
CA HIS A 472 11.51 13.81 -21.76
C HIS A 472 10.12 14.05 -22.35
N LEU A 473 9.10 13.36 -21.85
CA LEU A 473 7.72 13.54 -22.31
C LEU A 473 7.23 14.97 -22.07
N TYR A 474 6.50 15.50 -23.04
CA TYR A 474 5.70 16.70 -22.91
C TYR A 474 4.43 16.42 -22.09
N GLU A 475 3.85 17.45 -21.48
CA GLU A 475 2.67 17.31 -20.62
C GLU A 475 1.50 16.61 -21.33
N HIS A 476 1.23 16.99 -22.59
CA HIS A 476 0.13 16.42 -23.38
C HIS A 476 0.36 14.93 -23.70
N GLU A 477 1.62 14.48 -23.78
CA GLU A 477 1.95 13.07 -23.96
C GLU A 477 1.70 12.28 -22.69
N VAL A 478 2.04 12.84 -21.52
CA VAL A 478 1.73 12.23 -20.22
C VAL A 478 0.22 12.11 -20.05
N ARG A 479 -0.54 13.17 -20.37
CA ARG A 479 -2.01 13.12 -20.32
C ARG A 479 -2.58 12.06 -21.25
N SER A 480 -2.14 12.08 -22.51
CA SER A 480 -2.57 11.10 -23.50
C SER A 480 -2.25 9.66 -23.07
N ILE A 481 -1.09 9.43 -22.44
CA ILE A 481 -0.72 8.12 -21.88
C ILE A 481 -1.73 7.69 -20.81
N ILE A 482 -2.04 8.54 -19.84
CA ILE A 482 -3.00 8.21 -18.77
C ILE A 482 -4.38 7.90 -19.36
N GLU A 483 -4.87 8.75 -20.26
CA GLU A 483 -6.17 8.60 -20.92
C GLU A 483 -6.25 7.30 -21.74
N MET A 484 -5.21 7.00 -22.54
CA MET A 484 -5.20 5.84 -23.44
C MET A 484 -4.97 4.51 -22.74
N THR A 485 -4.52 4.48 -21.48
CA THR A 485 -4.25 3.24 -20.74
C THR A 485 -5.34 2.91 -19.72
N CYS A 486 -6.33 3.79 -19.54
CA CYS A 486 -7.44 3.55 -18.62
C CYS A 486 -8.15 2.22 -18.89
N ARG A 487 -8.49 1.52 -17.80
CA ARG A 487 -9.35 0.34 -17.79
C ARG A 487 -10.80 0.76 -17.93
N LYS A 488 -11.51 0.09 -18.84
CA LYS A 488 -12.94 0.30 -19.03
C LYS A 488 -13.69 -0.42 -17.91
N LEU A 489 -14.69 0.25 -17.37
CA LEU A 489 -15.53 -0.27 -16.29
C LEU A 489 -16.78 -0.90 -16.92
N ASP A 490 -16.95 -2.23 -16.81
CA ASP A 490 -17.99 -3.00 -17.53
C ASP A 490 -19.43 -2.49 -17.36
N ARG A 491 -19.70 -1.75 -16.29
CA ARG A 491 -21.00 -1.11 -16.02
C ARG A 491 -21.34 0.03 -16.98
N TYR A 492 -20.34 0.60 -17.64
CA TYR A 492 -20.48 1.79 -18.46
C TYR A 492 -20.28 1.46 -19.93
N GLU A 493 -21.12 2.02 -20.77
CA GLU A 493 -20.96 1.97 -22.22
C GLU A 493 -19.95 3.04 -22.65
N PHE A 494 -18.81 2.60 -23.20
CA PHE A 494 -17.79 3.49 -23.76
C PHE A 494 -17.95 3.54 -25.28
N LYS A 495 -17.81 4.74 -25.85
CA LYS A 495 -17.95 4.95 -27.29
C LYS A 495 -16.95 5.99 -27.80
N GLU A 496 -16.71 5.98 -29.10
CA GLU A 496 -16.03 7.09 -29.77
C GLU A 496 -16.83 8.38 -29.55
N THR A 497 -16.15 9.42 -29.08
CA THR A 497 -16.78 10.71 -28.78
C THR A 497 -15.94 11.83 -29.38
N PRO A 498 -16.53 12.76 -30.15
CA PRO A 498 -15.81 13.91 -30.68
C PRO A 498 -15.07 14.67 -29.59
N ASN A 499 -13.85 15.14 -29.89
CA ASN A 499 -12.93 15.82 -28.97
C ASN A 499 -12.35 14.95 -27.83
N HIS A 500 -12.55 13.63 -27.87
CA HIS A 500 -11.89 12.66 -26.99
C HIS A 500 -11.06 11.64 -27.79
N PRO A 501 -9.91 12.06 -28.38
CA PRO A 501 -9.17 11.26 -29.35
C PRO A 501 -8.37 10.10 -28.73
N ASN A 502 -8.27 10.01 -27.40
CA ASN A 502 -7.39 9.06 -26.73
C ASN A 502 -8.04 7.69 -26.46
N GLY A 503 -9.21 7.44 -27.03
CA GLY A 503 -9.90 6.14 -27.03
C GLY A 503 -11.39 6.30 -26.74
N PHE A 504 -12.07 5.17 -26.49
CA PHE A 504 -13.48 5.23 -26.12
C PHE A 504 -13.70 5.93 -24.78
N TRP A 505 -14.76 6.70 -24.69
CA TRP A 505 -15.05 7.59 -23.59
C TRP A 505 -16.50 7.44 -23.12
N ASN A 506 -16.76 7.75 -21.85
CA ASN A 506 -18.07 7.73 -21.22
C ASN A 506 -18.31 9.00 -20.40
N ASN A 507 -19.54 9.52 -20.42
CA ASN A 507 -19.89 10.79 -19.78
C ASN A 507 -19.80 10.80 -18.25
N GLU A 508 -19.88 9.64 -17.60
CA GLU A 508 -19.79 9.53 -16.15
C GLU A 508 -18.38 9.23 -15.64
N VAL A 509 -17.57 8.49 -16.41
CA VAL A 509 -16.27 7.98 -15.95
C VAL A 509 -15.10 8.33 -16.86
N GLY A 510 -15.30 9.23 -17.83
CA GLY A 510 -14.27 9.69 -18.74
C GLY A 510 -13.75 8.56 -19.65
N TYR A 511 -12.44 8.51 -19.87
CA TYR A 511 -11.76 7.37 -20.49
C TYR A 511 -11.70 6.13 -19.59
N GLY A 512 -12.10 6.21 -18.32
CA GLY A 512 -12.23 5.08 -17.41
C GLY A 512 -11.33 5.17 -16.18
N LEU A 513 -11.16 4.01 -15.54
CA LEU A 513 -10.36 3.86 -14.32
C LEU A 513 -8.87 3.88 -14.65
N VAL A 514 -8.11 4.75 -14.00
CA VAL A 514 -6.65 4.84 -14.20
C VAL A 514 -5.94 3.52 -13.88
N ASP A 515 -4.89 3.22 -14.66
CA ASP A 515 -4.06 2.01 -14.53
C ASP A 515 -2.58 2.40 -14.53
N ALA A 516 -1.97 2.37 -13.34
CA ALA A 516 -0.59 2.82 -13.14
C ALA A 516 0.43 1.95 -13.89
N GLU A 517 0.22 0.62 -13.92
CA GLU A 517 1.13 -0.29 -14.63
C GLU A 517 1.10 0.00 -16.13
N ALA A 518 -0.09 0.03 -16.72
CA ALA A 518 -0.24 0.25 -18.15
C ALA A 518 0.30 1.64 -18.55
N ALA A 519 0.05 2.66 -17.73
CA ALA A 519 0.58 4.00 -17.96
C ALA A 519 2.12 4.07 -17.91
N VAL A 520 2.74 3.45 -16.90
CA VAL A 520 4.21 3.42 -16.76
C VAL A 520 4.85 2.58 -17.88
N GLN A 521 4.21 1.49 -18.32
CA GLN A 521 4.68 0.71 -19.48
C GLN A 521 4.60 1.54 -20.77
N ALA A 522 3.51 2.26 -21.00
CA ALA A 522 3.29 3.09 -22.18
C ALA A 522 4.27 4.26 -22.34
N ALA A 523 4.85 4.72 -21.22
CA ALA A 523 5.84 5.79 -21.20
C ALA A 523 7.20 5.36 -21.79
N ASN A 524 7.47 4.05 -21.82
CA ASN A 524 8.62 3.46 -22.51
C ASN A 524 8.22 3.15 -23.96
N CYS A 525 8.55 4.06 -24.89
CA CYS A 525 8.38 3.81 -26.31
C CYS A 525 9.07 2.49 -26.70
N ILE A 526 8.36 1.59 -27.37
CA ILE A 526 8.92 0.34 -27.87
C ILE A 526 8.66 0.21 -29.37
N TYR A 527 9.70 -0.16 -30.13
CA TYR A 527 9.64 -0.33 -31.59
C TYR A 527 9.55 -1.81 -32.00
N ASN A 528 10.00 -2.72 -31.13
CA ASN A 528 9.88 -4.16 -31.31
C ASN A 528 9.39 -4.77 -29.99
N LEU A 529 8.36 -5.59 -30.08
CA LEU A 529 7.90 -6.44 -29.00
C LEU A 529 8.08 -7.89 -29.41
N ALA A 530 9.07 -8.54 -28.81
CA ALA A 530 9.25 -9.99 -28.85
C ALA A 530 8.92 -10.61 -27.49
N ASN A 531 8.62 -11.93 -27.47
CA ASN A 531 8.39 -12.81 -26.31
C ASN A 531 6.91 -13.17 -26.00
N ASN A 532 6.76 -14.19 -25.15
CA ASN A 532 5.50 -14.60 -24.55
C ASN A 532 4.99 -13.55 -23.55
N ILE A 533 3.76 -13.10 -23.76
CA ILE A 533 3.04 -12.16 -22.89
C ILE A 533 2.14 -12.98 -21.97
N SER A 534 2.56 -13.14 -20.72
CA SER A 534 1.83 -13.91 -19.68
C SER A 534 1.18 -13.04 -18.60
N SER A 535 1.29 -11.72 -18.74
CA SER A 535 0.65 -10.68 -17.93
C SER A 535 0.16 -9.55 -18.82
N ASN A 536 -0.77 -8.74 -18.31
CA ASN A 536 -1.26 -7.58 -19.05
C ASN A 536 -0.10 -6.68 -19.48
N ARG A 537 -0.15 -6.20 -20.73
CA ARG A 537 0.90 -5.36 -21.30
C ARG A 537 0.32 -4.29 -22.20
N PHE A 538 0.74 -3.05 -21.98
CA PHE A 538 0.51 -1.96 -22.91
C PHE A 538 1.80 -1.64 -23.67
N ALA A 539 1.70 -1.54 -24.99
CA ALA A 539 2.79 -1.23 -25.89
C ALA A 539 2.43 0.02 -26.71
N ARG A 540 3.28 1.05 -26.62
CA ARG A 540 3.14 2.27 -27.43
C ARG A 540 4.34 2.41 -28.35
N SER A 541 4.09 2.56 -29.65
CA SER A 541 5.09 3.10 -30.57
C SER A 541 5.02 4.62 -30.58
N CYS A 542 6.19 5.25 -30.67
CA CYS A 542 6.33 6.71 -30.75
C CYS A 542 6.76 7.16 -32.17
N GLY A 543 6.69 6.28 -33.17
CA GLY A 543 6.99 6.57 -34.57
C GLY A 543 6.39 5.55 -35.54
N SER A 544 6.70 5.69 -36.84
CA SER A 544 6.34 4.71 -37.87
C SER A 544 7.26 3.48 -37.76
N GLY A 545 6.67 2.29 -37.65
CA GLY A 545 7.39 1.04 -37.46
C GLY A 545 7.31 0.50 -36.03
N PHE A 546 6.27 -0.28 -35.76
CA PHE A 546 6.19 -1.20 -34.62
C PHE A 546 6.17 -2.64 -35.14
N THR A 547 6.99 -3.51 -34.56
CA THR A 547 7.03 -4.94 -34.95
C THR A 547 6.66 -5.83 -33.77
N LEU A 548 5.66 -6.69 -33.95
CA LEU A 548 5.37 -7.82 -33.08
C LEU A 548 6.13 -9.03 -33.61
N GLN A 549 7.11 -9.55 -32.86
CA GLN A 549 7.98 -10.64 -33.32
C GLN A 549 7.85 -11.89 -32.44
N ASN A 550 7.32 -12.99 -32.97
CA ASN A 550 7.13 -14.25 -32.21
C ASN A 550 6.43 -14.04 -30.86
N VAL A 551 5.21 -13.49 -30.90
CA VAL A 551 4.44 -13.12 -29.71
C VAL A 551 3.37 -14.17 -29.43
N THR A 552 3.32 -14.67 -28.19
CA THR A 552 2.23 -15.51 -27.69
C THR A 552 1.59 -14.83 -26.48
N VAL A 553 0.32 -14.47 -26.55
CA VAL A 553 -0.45 -13.96 -25.41
C VAL A 553 -1.08 -15.15 -24.68
N SER A 554 -0.75 -15.32 -23.40
CA SER A 554 -1.08 -16.49 -22.60
C SER A 554 -1.53 -16.10 -21.19
N ASN A 555 -1.96 -17.08 -20.38
CA ASN A 555 -2.30 -16.88 -18.96
C ASN A 555 -3.39 -15.80 -18.71
N ARG A 556 -4.40 -15.73 -19.59
CA ARG A 556 -5.49 -14.72 -19.55
C ARG A 556 -4.99 -13.28 -19.60
N ALA A 557 -3.78 -13.06 -20.14
CA ALA A 557 -3.21 -11.72 -20.30
C ALA A 557 -3.93 -10.94 -21.40
N LYS A 558 -3.89 -9.62 -21.27
CA LYS A 558 -4.30 -8.66 -22.29
C LYS A 558 -3.09 -7.90 -22.85
N LEU A 559 -2.83 -8.02 -24.14
CA LEU A 559 -1.88 -7.17 -24.86
C LEU A 559 -2.64 -6.04 -25.56
N THR A 560 -2.33 -4.79 -25.23
CA THR A 560 -2.85 -3.60 -25.92
C THR A 560 -1.72 -2.89 -26.66
N VAL A 561 -1.88 -2.65 -27.96
CA VAL A 561 -0.89 -1.97 -28.80
C VAL A 561 -1.50 -0.66 -29.33
N LYS A 562 -0.77 0.44 -29.17
CA LYS A 562 -1.05 1.71 -29.87
C LYS A 562 0.13 2.06 -30.77
N SER A 563 -0.07 1.98 -32.08
CA SER A 563 0.95 2.30 -33.08
C SER A 563 0.30 2.72 -34.41
N PRO A 564 0.81 3.76 -35.10
CA PRO A 564 0.32 4.14 -36.43
C PRO A 564 0.41 2.99 -37.44
N GLU A 565 1.48 2.19 -37.34
CA GLU A 565 1.74 1.04 -38.19
C GLU A 565 2.26 -0.11 -37.32
N THR A 566 1.64 -1.29 -37.42
CA THR A 566 2.09 -2.51 -36.75
C THR A 566 2.35 -3.59 -37.79
N SER A 567 3.58 -4.09 -37.82
CA SER A 567 3.99 -5.27 -38.58
C SER A 567 4.08 -6.47 -37.66
N VAL A 568 3.78 -7.66 -38.18
CA VAL A 568 3.94 -8.93 -37.47
C VAL A 568 5.02 -9.72 -38.18
N SER A 569 6.02 -10.19 -37.45
CA SER A 569 7.11 -11.01 -37.94
C SER A 569 7.14 -12.35 -37.19
N GLY A 570 7.02 -13.46 -37.91
CA GLY A 570 6.95 -14.79 -37.30
C GLY A 570 5.57 -15.09 -36.70
N THR A 571 5.54 -15.83 -35.59
CA THR A 571 4.28 -16.36 -35.02
C THR A 571 3.57 -15.33 -34.14
N PHE A 572 2.26 -15.18 -34.31
CA PHE A 572 1.41 -14.39 -33.40
C PHE A 572 0.24 -15.24 -32.91
N GLU A 573 0.25 -15.60 -31.63
CA GLU A 573 -0.74 -16.46 -31.01
C GLU A 573 -1.42 -15.74 -29.84
N VAL A 574 -2.75 -15.90 -29.73
CA VAL A 574 -3.54 -15.42 -28.59
C VAL A 574 -4.30 -16.62 -28.03
N ASN A 575 -3.85 -17.13 -26.88
CA ASN A 575 -4.44 -18.33 -26.28
C ASN A 575 -5.87 -18.06 -25.80
N SER A 576 -6.68 -19.12 -25.74
CA SER A 576 -8.04 -19.05 -25.21
C SER A 576 -8.10 -18.32 -23.85
N GLY A 577 -9.01 -17.35 -23.74
CA GLY A 577 -9.17 -16.49 -22.56
C GLY A 577 -8.20 -15.30 -22.46
N CYS A 578 -7.31 -15.10 -23.44
CA CYS A 578 -6.46 -13.91 -23.54
C CYS A 578 -7.10 -12.86 -24.47
N CYS A 579 -6.59 -11.63 -24.43
CA CYS A 579 -7.10 -10.53 -25.25
C CYS A 579 -5.96 -9.82 -25.98
N PHE A 580 -6.19 -9.47 -27.25
CA PHE A 580 -5.34 -8.57 -28.02
C PHE A 580 -6.19 -7.39 -28.50
N GLU A 581 -5.74 -6.17 -28.24
CA GLU A 581 -6.43 -4.93 -28.60
C GLU A 581 -5.46 -4.00 -29.34
N ILE A 582 -5.90 -3.42 -30.45
CA ILE A 582 -5.21 -2.32 -31.13
C ILE A 582 -6.01 -1.04 -30.88
N ARG A 583 -5.33 0.03 -30.45
CA ARG A 583 -5.90 1.34 -30.15
C ARG A 583 -5.36 2.44 -31.04
#